data_AF-A0A7W4CM88-F1
#
_entry.id   AF-A0A7W4CM88-F1
#
_cell.length_a   1.000
_cell.length_b   1.000
_cell.length_c   1.000
_cell.angle_alpha   90.00
_cell.angle_beta   90.00
_cell.angle_gamma   90.00
#
_symmetry.space_group_name_H-M   'P 1'
#
loop_
_entity.id
_entity.type
_entity.pdbx_description
1 polymer ?
#
loop_
_entity_poly.entity_id
_entity_poly.type
_entity_poly.pdbx_seq_one_letter_code
_entity_poly.pdbx_strand_id
1 'polypeptide(L)'
;MTALSRRFGVSRPTVYRALEKNGRPGQPSADSARVTIRLTPSERTELDALAGRLGLSRAALGRRVLRRAAGYLEPEPDLVAAVQDLSRQIKAVGGNLNQIAAHLNREARLQGRAAPDRDQHAQIAASRRALKGLAKDLDRLFVHAAKRRKARVEALLREGAAA
;
A
#
# COMPACT_ATOMS: atom_id res chain seq x y z
N MET A 1 -1.35 31.83 3.01
CA MET A 1 -1.77 30.70 2.14
C MET A 1 -1.67 30.97 0.63
N THR A 2 -1.25 32.16 0.20
CA THR A 2 -1.07 32.53 -1.22
C THR A 2 0.11 31.81 -1.89
N ALA A 3 1.10 31.40 -1.10
CA ALA A 3 2.31 30.73 -1.60
C ALA A 3 2.06 29.34 -2.19
N LEU A 4 1.18 28.53 -1.58
CA LEU A 4 0.82 27.19 -2.07
C LEU A 4 0.06 27.26 -3.40
N SER A 5 -0.94 28.14 -3.51
CA SER A 5 -1.69 28.34 -4.74
C SER A 5 -0.79 28.80 -5.90
N ARG A 6 0.13 29.75 -5.65
CA ARG A 6 1.09 30.20 -6.69
C ARG A 6 2.11 29.12 -7.05
N ARG A 7 2.66 28.42 -6.05
CA ARG A 7 3.68 27.38 -6.26
C ARG A 7 3.18 26.22 -7.10
N PHE A 8 1.92 25.83 -6.92
CA PHE A 8 1.32 24.69 -7.61
C PHE A 8 0.38 25.10 -8.75
N GLY A 9 0.27 26.39 -9.07
CA GLY A 9 -0.58 26.88 -10.17
C GLY A 9 -2.07 26.56 -10.00
N VAL A 10 -2.53 26.34 -8.76
CA VAL A 10 -3.90 25.91 -8.47
C VAL A 10 -4.70 26.98 -7.76
N SER A 11 -6.01 26.96 -7.98
CA SER A 11 -6.94 27.88 -7.31
C SER A 11 -6.90 27.70 -5.78
N ARG A 12 -7.17 28.78 -5.03
CA ARG A 12 -7.27 28.72 -3.55
C ARG A 12 -8.31 27.68 -3.08
N PRO A 13 -9.50 27.54 -3.70
CA PRO A 13 -10.44 26.47 -3.39
C PRO A 13 -9.89 25.07 -3.59
N THR A 14 -9.06 24.84 -4.62
CA THR A 14 -8.41 23.54 -4.87
C THR A 14 -7.45 23.19 -3.75
N VAL A 15 -6.64 24.15 -3.28
CA VAL A 15 -5.75 23.97 -2.13
C VAL A 15 -6.57 23.65 -0.87
N TYR A 16 -7.68 24.35 -0.66
CA TYR A 16 -8.53 24.15 0.50
C TYR A 16 -9.16 22.74 0.52
N ARG A 17 -9.76 22.30 -0.59
CA ARG A 17 -10.33 20.95 -0.73
C ARG A 17 -9.27 19.86 -0.57
N ALA A 18 -8.05 20.10 -1.07
CA ALA A 18 -6.94 19.16 -0.88
C ALA A 18 -6.52 19.03 0.59
N LEU A 19 -6.56 20.13 1.35
CA LEU A 19 -6.26 20.14 2.79
C LEU A 19 -7.39 19.53 3.63
N GLU A 20 -8.65 19.73 3.26
CA GLU A 20 -9.78 19.07 3.93
C GLU A 20 -9.75 17.56 3.68
N LYS A 21 -9.54 17.13 2.43
CA LYS A 21 -9.55 15.71 2.06
C LYS A 21 -8.36 14.94 2.62
N ASN A 22 -7.18 15.55 2.65
CA ASN A 22 -5.93 14.86 3.03
C ASN A 22 -5.43 15.26 4.43
N GLY A 23 -6.12 16.18 5.12
CA GLY A 23 -5.65 16.82 6.34
C GLY A 23 -4.59 17.89 6.07
N ARG A 24 -4.36 18.79 7.03
CA ARG A 24 -3.26 19.75 6.95
C ARG A 24 -1.93 19.04 7.26
N PRO A 25 -0.88 19.22 6.44
CA PRO A 25 0.44 18.67 6.72
C PRO A 25 0.91 19.13 8.11
N GLY A 26 1.18 18.18 8.99
CA GLY A 26 1.67 18.45 10.35
C GLY A 26 0.60 18.73 11.41
N GLN A 27 -0.69 18.79 11.07
CA GLN A 27 -1.73 18.73 12.10
C GLN A 27 -1.96 17.28 12.54
N PRO A 28 -1.91 16.99 13.85
CA PRO A 28 -2.34 15.71 14.37
C PRO A 28 -3.82 15.48 13.98
N SER A 29 -4.17 14.23 13.66
CA SER A 29 -5.59 13.86 13.49
C SER A 29 -6.34 14.13 14.80
N ALA A 30 -7.63 14.47 14.73
CA ALA A 30 -8.47 14.67 15.90
C ALA A 30 -8.40 13.49 16.89
N ASP A 31 -8.14 12.28 16.39
CA ASP A 31 -8.05 11.03 17.17
C ASP A 31 -6.60 10.66 17.56
N SER A 32 -5.70 11.63 17.72
CA SER A 32 -4.29 11.35 18.07
C SER A 32 -3.89 11.81 19.47
N ALA A 33 -3.20 10.92 20.20
CA ALA A 33 -2.69 11.18 21.54
C ALA A 33 -1.16 11.41 21.54
N ARG A 34 -0.66 12.20 22.50
CA ARG A 34 0.77 12.48 22.67
C ARG A 34 1.42 11.42 23.57
N VAL A 35 2.47 10.78 23.07
CA VAL A 35 3.34 9.89 23.86
C VAL A 35 4.63 10.64 24.20
N THR A 36 5.04 10.61 25.48
CA THR A 36 6.30 11.24 25.94
C THR A 36 7.21 10.15 26.49
N ILE A 37 8.44 10.09 25.99
CA ILE A 37 9.46 9.11 26.40
C ILE A 37 10.69 9.90 26.86
N ARG A 38 11.25 9.53 28.01
CA ARG A 38 12.51 10.08 28.49
C ARG A 38 13.67 9.29 27.88
N LEU A 39 14.63 10.00 27.31
CA LEU A 39 15.84 9.45 26.73
C LEU A 39 17.04 10.10 27.43
N THR A 40 18.10 9.34 27.62
CA THR A 40 19.42 9.85 27.96
C THR A 40 19.95 10.76 26.85
N PRO A 41 20.94 11.63 27.13
CA PRO A 41 21.54 12.47 26.11
C PRO A 41 22.17 11.68 24.95
N SER A 42 22.75 10.51 25.21
CA SER A 42 23.32 9.63 24.20
C SER A 42 22.24 9.04 23.28
N GLU A 43 21.20 8.41 23.85
CA GLU A 43 20.07 7.87 23.08
C GLU A 43 19.39 8.94 22.22
N ARG A 44 19.27 10.16 22.75
CA ARG A 44 18.71 11.28 21.99
C ARG A 44 19.59 11.66 20.81
N THR A 45 20.91 11.71 21.00
CA THR A 45 21.87 12.01 19.94
C THR A 45 21.82 10.96 18.83
N GLU A 46 21.76 9.69 19.21
CA GLU A 46 21.66 8.56 18.27
C GLU A 46 20.35 8.60 17.48
N LEU A 47 19.23 8.90 18.15
CA LEU A 47 17.93 9.06 17.50
C LEU A 47 17.94 10.23 16.49
N ASP A 48 18.56 11.35 16.84
CA ASP A 48 18.71 12.52 15.97
C ASP A 48 19.58 12.20 14.75
N ALA A 49 20.69 11.48 14.94
CA ALA A 49 21.55 11.03 13.85
C ALA A 49 20.81 10.07 12.90
N LEU A 50 20.04 9.12 13.43
CA LEU A 50 19.22 8.21 12.63
C LEU A 50 18.14 8.95 11.85
N ALA A 51 17.44 9.88 12.49
CA ALA A 51 16.43 10.72 11.85
C ALA A 51 17.04 11.53 10.70
N GLY A 52 18.22 12.13 10.92
CA GLY A 52 18.98 12.85 9.91
C GLY A 52 19.34 11.99 8.70
N ARG A 53 19.91 10.80 8.91
CA ARG A 53 20.26 9.85 7.84
C ARG A 53 19.06 9.45 6.97
N LEU A 54 17.87 9.36 7.57
CA LEU A 54 16.64 8.97 6.88
C LEU A 54 15.86 10.16 6.30
N GLY A 55 16.31 11.41 6.51
CA GLY A 55 15.59 12.61 6.08
C GLY A 55 14.22 12.76 6.78
N LEU A 56 14.07 12.23 8.00
CA LEU A 56 12.83 12.23 8.76
C LEU A 56 12.93 13.17 9.95
N SER A 57 11.79 13.75 10.38
CA SER A 57 11.72 14.38 11.70
C SER A 57 11.72 13.32 12.81
N ARG A 58 12.15 13.67 14.02
CA ARG A 58 12.09 12.77 15.19
C ARG A 58 10.71 12.18 15.40
N ALA A 59 9.67 13.01 15.28
CA ALA A 59 8.29 12.58 15.45
C ALA A 59 7.86 11.61 14.34
N ALA A 60 8.28 11.82 13.10
CA ALA A 60 8.01 10.91 11.99
C ALA A 60 8.73 9.58 12.18
N LEU A 61 10.01 9.60 12.57
CA LEU A 61 10.78 8.40 12.89
C LEU A 61 10.16 7.62 14.05
N GLY A 62 9.88 8.29 15.18
CA GLY A 62 9.26 7.67 16.35
C GLY A 62 7.89 7.09 16.04
N ARG A 63 7.05 7.80 15.27
CA ARG A 63 5.76 7.25 14.80
C ARG A 63 5.94 6.01 13.94
N ARG A 64 6.95 5.96 13.07
CA ARG A 64 7.25 4.82 12.20
C ARG A 64 7.69 3.59 13.02
N VAL A 65 8.58 3.81 13.98
CA VAL A 65 9.05 2.77 14.90
C VAL A 65 7.90 2.24 15.75
N LEU A 66 7.12 3.12 16.37
CA LEU A 66 5.97 2.74 17.20
C LEU A 66 4.91 2.00 16.40
N ARG A 67 4.60 2.45 15.17
CA ARG A 67 3.67 1.74 14.29
C ARG A 67 4.17 0.35 13.95
N ARG A 68 5.46 0.23 13.63
CA ARG A 68 6.09 -1.06 13.33
C ARG A 68 6.05 -1.98 14.56
N ALA A 69 6.35 -1.46 15.75
CA ALA A 69 6.32 -2.21 17.01
C ALA A 69 4.90 -2.63 17.42
N ALA A 70 3.90 -1.77 17.21
CA ALA A 70 2.49 -2.07 17.48
C ALA A 70 1.82 -2.93 16.38
N GLY A 71 2.57 -3.42 15.40
CA GLY A 71 2.06 -4.31 14.36
C GLY A 71 1.23 -3.63 13.27
N TYR A 72 1.28 -2.30 13.14
CA TYR A 72 0.62 -1.61 12.03
C TYR A 72 1.26 -2.02 10.69
N LEU A 73 0.40 -2.25 9.69
CA LEU A 73 0.81 -2.59 8.34
C LEU A 73 1.39 -1.35 7.63
N GLU A 74 2.67 -1.07 7.83
CA GLU A 74 3.39 -0.15 6.93
C GLU A 74 3.83 -0.89 5.66
N PRO A 75 3.54 -0.37 4.46
CA PRO A 75 3.97 -1.00 3.22
C PRO A 75 5.50 -1.08 3.16
N GLU A 76 6.07 -2.29 3.27
CA GLU A 76 7.48 -2.50 2.98
C GLU A 76 7.72 -2.39 1.47
N PRO A 77 8.82 -1.79 1.01
CA PRO A 77 9.10 -1.64 -0.42
C PRO A 77 8.94 -2.94 -1.22
N ASP A 78 9.42 -4.06 -0.68
CA ASP A 78 9.31 -5.38 -1.32
C ASP A 78 7.85 -5.87 -1.38
N LEU A 79 7.06 -5.61 -0.32
CA LEU A 79 5.63 -5.92 -0.31
C LEU A 79 4.88 -5.04 -1.31
N VAL A 80 5.23 -3.75 -1.43
CA VAL A 80 4.68 -2.84 -2.43
C VAL A 80 4.98 -3.34 -3.83
N ALA A 81 6.24 -3.70 -4.11
CA ALA A 81 6.65 -4.22 -5.41
C ALA A 81 5.90 -5.53 -5.76
N ALA A 82 5.77 -6.45 -4.80
CA ALA A 82 5.01 -7.69 -4.99
C ALA A 82 3.51 -7.42 -5.25
N VAL A 83 2.89 -6.49 -4.51
CA VAL A 83 1.49 -6.10 -4.72
C VAL A 83 1.29 -5.40 -6.07
N GLN A 84 2.24 -4.55 -6.48
CA GLN A 84 2.22 -3.91 -7.80
C GLN A 84 2.34 -4.93 -8.94
N ASP A 85 3.23 -5.91 -8.79
CA ASP A 85 3.37 -6.99 -9.77
C ASP A 85 2.08 -7.80 -9.90
N LEU A 86 1.51 -8.18 -8.76
CA LEU A 86 0.22 -8.87 -8.71
C LEU A 86 -0.90 -8.06 -9.39
N SER A 87 -0.93 -6.75 -9.15
CA SER A 87 -1.90 -5.85 -9.78
C SER A 87 -1.76 -5.82 -11.31
N ARG A 88 -0.53 -5.86 -11.84
CA ARG A 88 -0.28 -5.99 -13.29
C ARG A 88 -0.82 -7.31 -13.84
N GLN A 89 -0.60 -8.40 -13.13
CA GLN A 89 -1.10 -9.73 -13.52
C GLN A 89 -2.63 -9.78 -13.52
N ILE A 90 -3.32 -9.21 -12.51
CA ILE A 90 -4.79 -9.07 -12.49
C ILE A 90 -5.26 -8.32 -13.73
N LYS A 91 -4.61 -7.19 -14.04
CA LYS A 91 -4.99 -6.33 -15.17
C LYS A 91 -4.85 -7.05 -16.51
N ALA A 92 -3.82 -7.88 -16.67
CA ALA A 92 -3.65 -8.72 -17.86
C ALA A 92 -4.79 -9.73 -18.01
N VAL A 93 -5.17 -10.42 -16.92
CA VAL A 93 -6.31 -11.36 -16.95
C VAL A 93 -7.63 -10.64 -17.28
N GLY A 94 -7.86 -9.47 -16.67
CA GLY A 94 -9.03 -8.64 -16.98
C GLY A 94 -9.05 -8.17 -18.44
N GLY A 95 -7.89 -7.80 -19.00
CA GLY A 95 -7.75 -7.45 -20.41
C GLY A 95 -8.17 -8.57 -21.35
N ASN A 96 -7.70 -9.80 -21.08
CA ASN A 96 -8.07 -10.98 -21.87
C ASN A 96 -9.58 -11.26 -21.81
N LEU A 97 -10.18 -11.19 -20.62
CA LEU A 97 -11.63 -11.37 -20.47
C LEU A 97 -12.43 -10.29 -21.20
N ASN A 98 -11.98 -9.04 -21.16
CA ASN A 98 -12.60 -7.94 -21.91
C ASN A 98 -12.54 -8.16 -23.43
N GLN A 99 -11.45 -8.72 -23.95
CA GLN A 99 -11.33 -9.05 -25.37
C GLN A 99 -12.34 -10.13 -25.78
N ILE A 100 -12.48 -11.18 -24.97
CA ILE A 100 -13.47 -12.24 -25.20
C ILE A 100 -14.89 -11.66 -25.18
N ALA A 101 -15.22 -10.84 -24.18
CA ALA A 101 -16.53 -10.19 -24.09
C ALA A 101 -16.80 -9.27 -25.28
N ALA A 102 -15.81 -8.49 -25.73
CA ALA A 102 -15.94 -7.62 -26.89
C ALA A 102 -16.15 -8.43 -28.19
N HIS A 103 -15.47 -9.56 -28.34
CA HIS A 103 -15.65 -10.47 -29.46
C HIS A 103 -17.08 -11.03 -29.50
N LEU A 104 -17.54 -11.57 -28.37
CA LEU A 104 -18.89 -12.12 -28.24
C LEU A 104 -19.97 -11.06 -28.49
N ASN A 105 -19.80 -9.85 -27.96
CA ASN A 105 -20.72 -8.75 -28.21
C ASN A 105 -20.78 -8.38 -29.69
N ARG A 106 -19.64 -8.41 -30.40
CA ARG A 106 -19.58 -8.16 -31.84
C ARG A 106 -20.27 -9.25 -32.63
N GLU A 107 -20.06 -10.52 -32.29
CA GLU A 107 -20.73 -11.66 -32.94
C GLU A 107 -22.24 -11.64 -32.70
N ALA A 108 -22.69 -11.36 -31.47
CA ALA A 108 -24.10 -11.23 -31.14
C ALA A 108 -24.76 -10.15 -31.99
N ARG A 109 -24.07 -9.02 -32.20
CA ARG A 109 -24.58 -7.90 -32.99
C ARG A 109 -24.64 -8.21 -34.49
N LEU A 110 -23.75 -9.06 -35.00
CA LEU A 110 -23.69 -9.43 -36.42
C LEU A 110 -24.60 -10.61 -36.77
N GLN A 111 -24.76 -11.58 -35.86
CA GLN A 111 -25.40 -12.87 -36.14
C GLN A 111 -26.66 -13.13 -35.30
N GLY A 112 -27.04 -12.19 -34.42
CA GLY A 112 -28.21 -12.31 -33.54
C GLY A 112 -28.05 -13.31 -32.38
N ARG A 113 -26.89 -13.97 -32.29
CA ARG A 113 -26.52 -14.92 -31.24
C ARG A 113 -25.01 -14.90 -31.03
N ALA A 114 -24.57 -15.10 -29.79
CA ALA A 114 -23.17 -15.33 -29.47
C ALA A 114 -23.06 -16.40 -28.39
N ALA A 115 -22.17 -17.35 -28.62
CA ALA A 115 -21.77 -18.34 -27.64
C ALA A 115 -20.24 -18.45 -27.71
N PRO A 116 -19.54 -18.61 -26.58
CA PRO A 116 -18.11 -18.79 -26.60
C PRO A 116 -17.72 -20.04 -27.41
N ASP A 117 -16.74 -19.89 -28.29
CA ASP A 117 -16.16 -21.04 -28.97
C ASP A 117 -15.28 -21.88 -28.01
N ARG A 118 -14.75 -23.00 -28.50
CA ARG A 118 -13.92 -23.92 -27.71
C ARG A 118 -12.66 -23.25 -27.16
N ASP A 119 -12.05 -22.35 -27.92
CA ASP A 119 -10.81 -21.66 -27.54
C ASP A 119 -11.11 -20.57 -26.51
N GLN A 120 -12.19 -19.80 -26.70
CA GLN A 120 -12.68 -18.83 -25.73
C GLN A 120 -13.08 -19.49 -24.42
N HIS A 121 -13.73 -20.66 -24.47
CA HIS A 121 -14.02 -21.47 -23.28
C HIS A 121 -12.73 -21.90 -22.55
N ALA A 122 -11.71 -22.34 -23.28
CA ALA A 122 -10.41 -22.68 -22.71
C ALA A 122 -9.72 -21.47 -22.08
N GLN A 123 -9.84 -20.29 -22.72
CA GLN A 123 -9.25 -19.03 -22.26
C GLN A 123 -9.95 -18.47 -21.00
N ILE A 124 -11.28 -18.61 -20.91
CA ILE A 124 -12.06 -18.30 -19.70
C ILE A 124 -11.65 -19.24 -18.56
N ALA A 125 -11.54 -20.54 -18.82
CA ALA A 125 -11.11 -21.52 -17.82
C ALA A 125 -9.68 -21.26 -17.34
N ALA A 126 -8.77 -20.89 -18.25
CA ALA A 126 -7.40 -20.48 -17.92
C ALA A 126 -7.38 -19.21 -17.06
N SER A 127 -8.17 -18.20 -17.41
CA SER A 127 -8.31 -16.94 -16.65
C SER A 127 -8.83 -17.19 -15.24
N ARG A 128 -9.83 -18.09 -15.08
CA ARG A 128 -10.34 -18.50 -13.76
C ARG A 128 -9.27 -19.18 -12.91
N ARG A 129 -8.47 -20.07 -13.51
CA ARG A 129 -7.34 -20.72 -12.81
C ARG A 129 -6.27 -19.71 -12.40
N ALA A 130 -5.92 -18.79 -13.30
CA ALA A 130 -4.95 -17.73 -13.04
C ALA A 130 -5.40 -16.84 -11.87
N LEU A 131 -6.66 -16.38 -11.86
CA LEU A 131 -7.23 -15.60 -10.76
C LEU A 131 -7.18 -16.35 -9.42
N LYS A 132 -7.49 -17.66 -9.42
CA LYS A 132 -7.43 -18.48 -8.20
C LYS A 132 -5.99 -18.65 -7.69
N GLY A 133 -5.01 -18.78 -8.59
CA GLY A 133 -3.59 -18.80 -8.22
C GLY A 133 -3.17 -17.48 -7.60
N LEU A 134 -3.52 -16.39 -8.25
CA LEU A 134 -3.18 -15.03 -7.84
C LEU A 134 -3.77 -14.65 -6.47
N ALA A 135 -5.00 -15.08 -6.18
CA ALA A 135 -5.61 -14.92 -4.87
C ALA A 135 -4.84 -15.66 -3.77
N LYS A 136 -4.38 -16.90 -4.05
CA LYS A 136 -3.55 -17.66 -3.09
C LYS A 136 -2.19 -17.00 -2.85
N ASP A 137 -1.59 -16.42 -3.89
CA ASP A 137 -0.30 -15.77 -3.77
C ASP A 137 -0.41 -14.45 -2.99
N LEU A 138 -1.52 -13.71 -3.17
CA LEU A 138 -1.87 -12.57 -2.33
C LEU A 138 -2.02 -12.97 -0.86
N ASP A 139 -2.78 -14.03 -0.56
CA ASP A 139 -2.97 -14.53 0.81
C ASP A 139 -1.64 -14.92 1.45
N ARG A 140 -0.78 -15.64 0.72
CA ARG A 140 0.56 -16.01 1.18
C ARG A 140 1.42 -14.79 1.44
N LEU A 141 1.43 -13.81 0.54
CA LEU A 141 2.18 -12.57 0.71
C LEU A 141 1.76 -11.83 1.98
N PHE A 142 0.46 -11.69 2.22
CA PHE A 142 -0.05 -11.06 3.44
C PHE A 142 0.32 -11.84 4.70
N VAL A 143 0.17 -13.17 4.69
CA VAL A 143 0.50 -14.02 5.84
C VAL A 143 2.01 -13.99 6.14
N HIS A 144 2.86 -14.11 5.12
CA HIS A 144 4.32 -14.07 5.29
C HIS A 144 4.82 -12.69 5.71
N ALA A 145 4.27 -11.61 5.14
CA ALA A 145 4.60 -10.25 5.56
C ALA A 145 4.21 -10.00 7.04
N ALA A 146 3.01 -10.41 7.44
CA ALA A 146 2.55 -10.31 8.82
C ALA A 146 3.41 -11.14 9.79
N LYS A 147 3.71 -12.40 9.46
CA LYS A 147 4.54 -13.30 10.29
C LYS A 147 5.97 -12.81 10.45
N ARG A 148 6.67 -12.45 9.35
CA ARG A 148 8.06 -11.95 9.40
C ARG A 148 8.16 -10.67 10.24
N ARG A 149 7.17 -9.78 10.10
CA ARG A 149 7.17 -8.53 10.87
C ARG A 149 6.91 -8.76 12.35
N LYS A 150 5.95 -9.61 12.71
CA LYS A 150 5.71 -10.01 14.11
C LYS A 150 6.97 -10.60 14.75
N ALA A 151 7.61 -11.55 14.08
CA ALA A 151 8.85 -12.19 14.58
C ALA A 151 9.99 -11.18 14.77
N ARG A 152 10.17 -10.22 13.83
CA ARG A 152 11.21 -9.20 13.94
C ARG A 152 10.97 -8.22 15.09
N VAL A 153 9.72 -7.85 15.33
CA VAL A 153 9.35 -6.98 16.45
C VAL A 153 9.54 -7.71 17.78
N GLU A 154 9.11 -8.96 17.87
CA GLU A 154 9.30 -9.77 19.09
C GLU A 154 10.78 -9.98 19.42
N ALA A 155 11.63 -10.21 18.41
CA ALA A 155 13.07 -10.33 18.61
C ALA A 155 13.67 -9.03 19.18
N LEU A 156 13.37 -7.88 18.56
CA LEU A 156 13.84 -6.57 19.03
C LEU A 156 13.37 -6.24 20.45
N LEU A 157 12.13 -6.60 20.81
CA LEU A 157 11.60 -6.36 22.15
C LEU A 157 12.18 -7.31 23.21
N ARG A 158 12.52 -8.54 22.84
CA ARG A 158 13.18 -9.50 23.77
C ARG A 158 14.64 -9.15 24.02
N GLU A 159 15.36 -8.69 23.01
CA GLU A 159 16.76 -8.25 23.15
C GLU A 159 16.86 -6.98 24.04
N GLY A 160 15.90 -6.06 23.92
CA GLY A 160 15.86 -4.84 24.76
C GLY A 160 15.39 -5.06 26.20
N ALA A 161 14.84 -6.23 26.56
CA ALA A 161 14.42 -6.54 27.93
C ALA A 161 15.54 -7.16 28.79
N ALA A 162 16.69 -7.45 28.18
CA ALA A 162 17.86 -8.07 28.82
C ALA A 162 19.01 -7.07 29.10
N ALA A 163 18.80 -5.77 28.81
CA ALA A 163 19.72 -4.67 29.06
C ALA A 163 19.12 -3.68 30.07
#